data_AF-A0A7W9QKI6-F1
#
_entry.id   AF-A0A7W9QKI6-F1
#
_cell.length_a   1.000
_cell.length_b   1.000
_cell.length_c   1.000
_cell.angle_alpha   90.00
_cell.angle_beta   90.00
_cell.angle_gamma   90.00
#
_symmetry.space_group_name_H-M   'P 1'
#
loop_
_entity.id
_entity.type
_entity.pdbx_description
1 polymer ?
#
loop_
_entity_poly.entity_id
_entity_poly.type
_entity_poly.pdbx_seq_one_letter_code
_entity_poly.pdbx_strand_id
1 'polypeptide(L)'
;MPAPTRLQRLVARVQRPVLVLVAMAIGASAMLKLYLLAKALQSGVYIGVSRVGPTRIYPLQTDPGHYWFSIAWDSVLSLVLLALAVALGWSVMALRKPK
;
A
#
# COMPACT_ATOMS: atom_id res chain seq x y z
N MET A 1 -34.71 -12.65 15.65
CA MET A 1 -33.59 -12.33 14.74
C MET A 1 -33.70 -13.23 13.52
N PRO A 2 -33.81 -12.70 12.29
CA PRO A 2 -33.87 -13.55 11.09
C PRO A 2 -32.58 -14.37 10.95
N ALA A 3 -32.71 -15.65 10.59
CA ALA A 3 -31.57 -16.54 10.44
C ALA A 3 -30.69 -16.09 9.24
N PRO A 4 -29.37 -16.04 9.39
CA PRO A 4 -28.49 -15.58 8.32
C PRO A 4 -28.54 -16.54 7.13
N THR A 5 -28.73 -15.96 5.94
CA THR A 5 -28.80 -16.68 4.66
C THR A 5 -27.48 -17.39 4.36
N ARG A 6 -27.49 -18.45 3.52
CA ARG A 6 -26.26 -19.20 3.16
C ARG A 6 -25.16 -18.29 2.59
N LEU A 7 -25.55 -17.29 1.80
CA LEU A 7 -24.65 -16.27 1.25
C LEU A 7 -23.93 -15.46 2.34
N GLN A 8 -24.65 -15.01 3.38
CA GLN A 8 -24.05 -14.26 4.49
C GLN A 8 -23.00 -15.07 5.25
N ARG A 9 -23.20 -16.38 5.40
CA ARG A 9 -22.22 -17.28 6.04
C ARG A 9 -20.97 -17.50 5.18
N LEU A 10 -21.14 -17.59 3.86
CA LEU A 10 -20.02 -17.71 2.93
C LEU A 10 -19.19 -16.43 2.90
N VAL A 11 -19.83 -15.27 2.80
CA VAL A 11 -19.16 -13.96 2.86
C VAL A 11 -18.38 -13.81 4.16
N ALA A 12 -18.98 -14.14 5.30
CA ALA A 12 -18.29 -14.05 6.60
C ALA A 12 -17.06 -14.97 6.69
N ARG A 13 -17.06 -16.13 6.04
CA ARG A 13 -15.90 -17.03 5.98
C ARG A 13 -14.77 -16.50 5.09
N VAL A 14 -15.12 -15.90 3.96
CA VAL A 14 -14.16 -15.43 2.94
C VAL A 14 -13.63 -14.03 3.26
N GLN A 15 -14.41 -13.20 3.96
CA GLN A 15 -14.06 -11.81 4.26
C GLN A 15 -12.74 -11.68 5.03
N ARG A 16 -12.52 -12.52 6.05
CA ARG A 16 -11.28 -12.47 6.86
C ARG A 16 -10.01 -12.79 6.05
N PRO A 17 -9.89 -13.95 5.35
CA PRO A 17 -8.69 -14.25 4.58
C PRO A 17 -8.46 -13.22 3.47
N VAL A 18 -9.52 -12.70 2.83
CA VAL A 18 -9.40 -11.64 1.83
C VAL A 18 -8.84 -10.36 2.44
N LEU A 19 -9.35 -9.90 3.59
CA LEU A 19 -8.83 -8.70 4.25
C LEU A 19 -7.36 -8.84 4.65
N VAL A 20 -6.94 -10.02 5.12
CA VAL A 20 -5.54 -10.30 5.45
C VAL A 20 -4.67 -10.26 4.20
N LEU A 21 -5.10 -10.89 3.11
CA LEU A 21 -4.35 -10.88 1.84
C LEU A 21 -4.22 -9.45 1.28
N VAL A 22 -5.29 -8.66 1.35
CA VAL A 22 -5.27 -7.25 0.93
C VAL A 22 -4.33 -6.43 1.80
N ALA A 23 -4.37 -6.58 3.13
CA ALA A 23 -3.46 -5.89 4.04
C ALA A 23 -1.99 -6.24 3.77
N MET A 24 -1.69 -7.52 3.53
CA MET A 24 -0.34 -8.00 3.18
C MET A 24 0.14 -7.42 1.85
N ALA A 25 -0.71 -7.43 0.81
CA ALA A 25 -0.37 -6.88 -0.50
C ALA A 25 -0.11 -5.36 -0.45
N ILE A 26 -0.93 -4.62 0.29
CA ILE A 26 -0.74 -3.18 0.50
C ILE A 26 0.54 -2.92 1.28
N GLY A 27 0.77 -3.64 2.37
CA GLY A 27 1.98 -3.52 3.19
C GLY A 27 3.26 -3.81 2.40
N ALA A 28 3.28 -4.90 1.64
CA ALA A 28 4.40 -5.27 0.79
C ALA A 28 4.68 -4.19 -0.29
N SER A 29 3.62 -3.66 -0.90
CA SER A 29 3.73 -2.58 -1.90
C SER A 29 4.32 -1.30 -1.30
N ALA A 30 3.91 -0.94 -0.08
CA ALA A 30 4.45 0.21 0.62
C ALA A 30 5.93 0.03 0.99
N MET A 31 6.30 -1.17 1.46
CA MET A 31 7.68 -1.48 1.80
C MET A 31 8.60 -1.43 0.56
N LEU A 32 8.13 -1.96 -0.57
CA LEU A 32 8.84 -1.88 -1.84
C LEU A 32 9.04 -0.42 -2.29
N LYS A 33 8.01 0.43 -2.16
CA LYS A 33 8.12 1.86 -2.48
C LYS A 33 9.15 2.57 -1.59
N LEU A 34 9.14 2.32 -0.29
CA LEU A 34 10.13 2.88 0.64
C LEU A 34 11.56 2.46 0.27
N TYR A 35 11.76 1.19 -0.11
CA TYR A 35 13.04 0.72 -0.61
C TYR A 35 13.48 1.47 -1.88
N LEU A 36 12.58 1.66 -2.85
CA LEU A 36 12.88 2.40 -4.07
C LEU A 36 13.21 3.87 -3.80
N LEU A 37 12.53 4.51 -2.84
CA LEU A 37 12.84 5.87 -2.39
C LEU A 37 14.23 5.95 -1.74
N ALA A 38 14.57 5.00 -0.86
CA ALA A 38 15.90 4.92 -0.26
C ALA A 38 16.99 4.72 -1.33
N LYS A 39 16.72 3.88 -2.34
CA LYS A 39 17.62 3.68 -3.48
C LYS A 39 17.77 4.96 -4.30
N ALA A 40 16.69 5.70 -4.54
CA ALA A 40 16.72 6.96 -5.29
C ALA A 40 17.53 8.05 -4.57
N LEU A 41 17.52 8.07 -3.24
CA LEU A 41 18.35 8.95 -2.41
C LEU A 41 19.83 8.60 -2.51
N GLN A 42 20.18 7.32 -2.57
CA GLN A 42 21.57 6.87 -2.70
C GLN A 42 22.12 7.09 -4.12
N SER A 43 21.31 6.85 -5.16
CA SER A 43 21.75 6.96 -6.56
C SER A 43 21.60 8.36 -7.15
N GLY A 44 20.81 9.24 -6.52
CA GLY A 44 20.42 10.53 -7.09
C GLY A 44 19.51 10.42 -8.32
N VAL A 45 18.90 9.25 -8.57
CA VAL A 45 18.00 9.02 -9.69
C VAL A 45 16.72 8.38 -9.19
N TYR A 46 15.60 9.08 -9.36
CA TYR A 46 14.29 8.57 -9.04
C TYR A 46 13.71 7.81 -10.24
N ILE A 47 13.21 6.60 -9.99
CA ILE A 47 12.58 5.74 -11.00
C ILE A 47 11.15 5.47 -10.55
N GLY A 48 10.19 6.17 -11.16
CA GLY A 48 8.77 6.00 -10.91
C GLY A 48 8.17 4.92 -11.83
N VAL A 49 7.56 3.90 -11.23
CA VAL A 49 6.83 2.86 -11.95
C VAL A 49 5.47 3.44 -12.37
N SER A 50 5.31 3.79 -13.65
CA SER A 50 4.02 4.25 -14.18
C SER A 50 3.12 3.04 -14.43
N ARG A 51 1.87 3.07 -13.94
CA ARG A 51 0.87 2.01 -14.21
C ARG A 51 0.43 1.98 -15.67
N VAL A 52 0.53 3.11 -16.37
CA VAL A 52 0.26 3.26 -17.80
C VAL A 52 1.30 4.23 -18.38
N GLY A 53 2.05 3.81 -19.39
CA GLY A 53 3.07 4.61 -20.05
C GLY A 53 4.52 4.31 -19.64
N PRO A 54 5.50 4.98 -20.28
CA PRO A 54 6.92 4.74 -20.06
C PRO A 54 7.34 5.05 -18.62
N THR A 55 8.31 4.29 -18.12
CA THR A 55 8.93 4.49 -16.81
C THR A 55 9.44 5.91 -16.68
N ARG A 56 9.01 6.62 -15.63
CA ARG A 56 9.44 8.00 -15.39
C ARG A 56 10.76 7.98 -14.65
N ILE A 57 11.78 8.61 -15.23
CA ILE A 57 13.12 8.69 -14.64
C ILE A 57 13.44 10.17 -14.45
N TYR A 58 13.65 10.58 -13.21
CA TYR A 58 14.03 11.95 -12.86
C TYR A 58 15.41 11.92 -12.21
N PRO A 59 16.46 12.37 -12.91
CA PRO A 59 17.79 12.55 -12.33
C PRO A 59 17.84 13.85 -11.51
N LEU A 60 18.49 13.82 -10.35
CA LEU A 60 18.66 15.00 -9.50
C LEU A 60 19.46 16.12 -10.20
N GLN A 61 20.41 15.75 -11.08
CA GLN A 61 21.30 16.69 -11.75
C GLN A 61 20.61 17.50 -12.86
N THR A 62 19.68 16.89 -13.60
CA THR A 62 18.99 17.54 -14.73
C THR A 62 17.66 18.15 -14.32
N ASP A 63 16.90 17.47 -13.45
CA ASP A 63 15.53 17.87 -13.07
C ASP A 63 15.28 17.76 -11.55
N PRO A 64 15.97 18.60 -10.73
CA PRO A 64 15.91 18.51 -9.28
C PRO A 64 14.49 18.74 -8.73
N GLY A 65 13.72 19.64 -9.33
CA GLY A 65 12.34 19.93 -8.89
C GLY A 65 11.42 18.71 -9.02
N HIS A 66 11.42 18.07 -10.19
CA HIS A 66 10.61 16.88 -10.45
C HIS A 66 11.08 15.68 -9.63
N TYR A 67 12.39 15.56 -9.38
CA TYR A 67 12.96 14.54 -8.51
C TYR A 67 12.41 14.65 -7.07
N TRP A 68 12.57 15.82 -6.44
CA TRP A 68 12.14 16.03 -5.06
C TRP A 68 10.61 15.98 -4.91
N PHE A 69 9.86 16.55 -5.85
CA PHE A 69 8.41 16.46 -5.86
C PHE A 69 7.93 15.01 -5.94
N SER A 70 8.50 14.21 -6.84
CA SER A 70 8.12 12.80 -6.99
C SER A 70 8.44 11.98 -5.75
N ILE A 71 9.61 12.22 -5.12
CA ILE A 71 9.99 11.58 -3.86
C ILE A 71 9.04 11.94 -2.73
N ALA A 72 8.72 13.24 -2.57
CA ALA A 72 7.79 13.70 -1.54
C ALA A 72 6.40 13.07 -1.73
N TRP A 73 5.90 13.08 -2.97
CA TRP A 73 4.60 12.52 -3.31
C TRP A 73 4.53 11.00 -3.05
N ASP A 74 5.54 10.25 -3.49
CA ASP A 74 5.59 8.81 -3.24
C ASP A 74 5.78 8.45 -1.77
N SER A 75 6.46 9.31 -1.00
CA SER A 75 6.58 9.15 0.44
C SER A 75 5.23 9.29 1.13
N VAL A 76 4.45 10.32 0.76
CA VAL A 76 3.06 10.50 1.25
C VAL A 76 2.20 9.29 0.89
N LEU A 77 2.25 8.83 -0.36
CA LEU A 77 1.50 7.64 -0.78
C LEU A 77 1.92 6.39 0.01
N SER A 78 3.20 6.22 0.28
CA SER A 78 3.72 5.08 1.05
C SER A 78 3.21 5.11 2.50
N LEU A 79 3.17 6.29 3.12
CA LEU A 79 2.59 6.48 4.46
C LEU A 79 1.09 6.18 4.48
N VAL A 80 0.33 6.63 3.47
CA VAL A 80 -1.10 6.32 3.35
C VAL A 80 -1.34 4.82 3.20
N LEU A 81 -0.54 4.13 2.37
CA LEU A 81 -0.64 2.67 2.21
C LEU A 81 -0.29 1.93 3.51
N LEU A 82 0.74 2.36 4.23
CA LEU A 82 1.07 1.79 5.54
C LEU A 82 -0.05 1.99 6.55
N ALA A 83 -0.61 3.21 6.65
CA ALA A 83 -1.74 3.50 7.51
C ALA A 83 -2.95 2.62 7.17
N LEU A 84 -3.23 2.41 5.89
CA LEU A 84 -4.31 1.54 5.43
C LEU A 84 -4.05 0.07 5.77
N ALA A 85 -2.82 -0.42 5.59
CA ALA A 85 -2.44 -1.79 5.98
C ALA A 85 -2.60 -2.01 7.49
N VAL A 86 -2.19 -1.04 8.31
CA VAL A 86 -2.37 -1.06 9.77
C VAL A 86 -3.85 -1.04 10.13
N ALA A 87 -4.65 -0.16 9.53
CA ALA A 87 -6.09 -0.08 9.79
C ALA A 87 -6.84 -1.37 9.43
N LEU A 88 -6.46 -2.01 8.30
CA LEU A 88 -7.01 -3.31 7.90
C LEU A 88 -6.60 -4.41 8.88
N GLY A 89 -5.32 -4.45 9.29
CA GLY A 89 -4.84 -5.38 10.32
C GLY A 89 -5.59 -5.21 11.64
N TRP A 90 -5.82 -3.97 12.06
CA TRP A 90 -6.60 -3.65 13.25
C TRP A 90 -8.05 -4.09 13.13
N SER A 91 -8.67 -3.88 11.97
CA SER A 91 -10.05 -4.31 11.70
C SER A 91 -10.19 -5.83 11.79
N VAL A 92 -9.21 -6.58 11.28
CA VAL A 92 -9.16 -8.04 11.41
C VAL A 92 -9.05 -8.47 12.88
N MET A 93 -8.24 -7.75 13.69
CA MET A 93 -8.13 -8.00 15.13
C MET A 93 -9.39 -7.59 15.91
N ALA A 94 -10.03 -6.48 15.56
CA ALA A 94 -11.27 -6.02 16.19
C ALA A 94 -12.43 -7.00 15.93
N LEU A 95 -12.44 -7.65 14.77
CA LEU A 95 -13.36 -8.75 14.46
C LEU A 95 -13.09 -10.02 15.29
N ARG A 96 -11.98 -10.11 16.05
CA ARG A 96 -11.70 -11.22 16.99
C ARG A 96 -12.30 -11.02 18.38
N LYS A 97 -13.02 -9.94 18.69
CA LYS A 97 -13.62 -9.76 20.03
C LYS A 97 -14.36 -11.04 20.45
N PRO A 98 -13.93 -11.71 21.54
CA PRO A 98 -14.65 -12.85 22.07
C PRO A 98 -16.03 -12.36 22.52
N LYS A 99 -17.06 -13.14 22.18
CA LYS A 99 -18.36 -13.06 22.85
C LYS A 99 -18.22 -13.54 24.28
#